data_AF-C4JTY8-F1
#
_entry.id   AF-C4JTY8-F1
#
_cell.length_a   1.000
_cell.length_b   1.000
_cell.length_c   1.000
_cell.angle_alpha   90.00
_cell.angle_beta   90.00
_cell.angle_gamma   90.00
#
_symmetry.space_group_name_H-M   'P 1'
#
loop_
_entity.id
_entity.type
_entity.pdbx_description
1 polymer ?
#
loop_
_entity_poly.entity_id
_entity_poly.type
_entity_poly.pdbx_seq_one_letter_code
_entity_poly.pdbx_strand_id
1 'polypeptide(L)'
;MGGDVLAGTDFVDALKVFEHDDDTHGIIIVGEIGGAAELDAAEWIKDYHARTANPKPIMALVGGIEAPQGRIMGHAGAWAAPGEADAQTKIKALQNAGAVIVDHPEKFGEGMKILLSSTLHRPVFEVGFSCQRVCFEGHLLTNGQNAAPKIAQQQRGFHTLRRPQIRRHTYNSAQRRNLYLQQSHSFELLKERNISVGEPNGADAFFLGISIDRTAHSASVIASPSAEPTQHLSSTKKFPFGYGKKKFPANSPEIQAIAAHVGLAGSAQKSLAGLTEALVDIFMTKEAFSLEAKVAITGAGTLEVQGARFGFDDAAYRSARRQEDIHKLRNKQLEVPEEVEAEKDGIVYVKLEGEGSIGTLVNGAGLAMNTVDALTIRGGHCANFLDTGGKATSETVKSAFRILLSDPRVKAIFVNIFGGLTRSEMIAEGIIMAFRDLGMKVPVVVRLRGTNEELGQKMIAESKLPLHAFDSFEEASAKIISLSRM
;
A
#
# COMPACT_ATOMS: atom_id res chain seq x y z
N MET A 1 -2.83 3.64 9.00
CA MET A 1 -1.47 3.18 9.39
C MET A 1 -1.14 2.03 8.47
N GLY A 2 0.09 1.92 7.99
CA GLY A 2 0.44 0.85 7.05
C GLY A 2 1.52 1.27 6.06
N GLY A 3 1.98 0.29 5.28
CA GLY A 3 2.93 0.50 4.18
C GLY A 3 4.38 0.61 4.59
N ASP A 4 4.67 1.30 5.70
CA ASP A 4 6.03 1.46 6.20
C ASP A 4 6.68 0.09 6.46
N VAL A 5 7.96 -0.01 6.08
CA VAL A 5 8.77 -1.23 6.29
C VAL A 5 9.12 -1.41 7.77
N LEU A 6 9.21 -0.31 8.53
CA LEU A 6 9.40 -0.29 9.98
C LEU A 6 8.42 0.73 10.57
N ALA A 7 7.35 0.25 11.21
CA ALA A 7 6.37 1.10 11.85
C ALA A 7 6.78 1.41 13.30
N GLY A 8 6.55 2.65 13.75
CA GLY A 8 6.75 3.02 15.16
C GLY A 8 5.59 2.65 16.08
N THR A 9 4.39 2.49 15.52
CA THR A 9 3.17 2.08 16.22
C THR A 9 2.35 1.24 15.24
N ASP A 10 1.95 0.05 15.66
CA ASP A 10 1.10 -0.82 14.84
C ASP A 10 -0.39 -0.70 15.21
N PHE A 11 -1.24 -1.45 14.50
CA PHE A 11 -2.68 -1.46 14.79
C PHE A 11 -3.00 -2.01 16.17
N VAL A 12 -2.30 -3.05 16.62
CA VAL A 12 -2.57 -3.71 17.90
C VAL A 12 -2.23 -2.77 19.06
N ASP A 13 -1.13 -2.02 18.95
CA ASP A 13 -0.76 -0.98 19.90
C ASP A 13 -1.86 0.10 19.99
N ALA A 14 -2.32 0.62 18.86
CA ALA A 14 -3.40 1.60 18.83
C ALA A 14 -4.72 1.04 19.37
N LEU A 15 -5.06 -0.20 19.03
CA LEU A 15 -6.27 -0.89 19.48
C LEU A 15 -6.28 -1.07 21.00
N LYS A 16 -5.15 -1.42 21.62
CA LYS A 16 -5.02 -1.48 23.09
C LYS A 16 -5.28 -0.12 23.75
N VAL A 17 -4.83 0.98 23.13
CA VAL A 17 -5.13 2.33 23.64
C VAL A 17 -6.63 2.63 23.50
N PHE A 18 -7.19 2.42 22.31
CA PHE A 18 -8.60 2.71 22.03
C PHE A 18 -9.56 1.83 22.80
N GLU A 19 -9.17 0.62 23.18
CA GLU A 19 -9.95 -0.23 24.05
C GLU A 19 -10.22 0.44 25.40
N HIS A 20 -9.17 0.97 26.03
CA HIS A 20 -9.20 1.49 27.39
C HIS A 20 -9.53 2.98 27.48
N ASP A 21 -9.71 3.66 26.35
CA ASP A 21 -10.08 5.07 26.29
C ASP A 21 -11.60 5.26 26.34
N ASP A 22 -12.13 5.78 27.43
CA ASP A 22 -13.58 5.96 27.64
C ASP A 22 -14.22 6.95 26.65
N ASP A 23 -13.43 7.88 26.09
CA ASP A 23 -13.91 8.84 25.09
C ASP A 23 -14.00 8.25 23.67
N THR A 24 -13.38 7.08 23.44
CA THR A 24 -13.47 6.37 22.17
C THR A 24 -14.76 5.54 22.10
N HIS A 25 -15.68 5.96 21.23
CA HIS A 25 -16.98 5.30 21.05
C HIS A 25 -16.99 4.28 19.90
N GLY A 26 -16.09 4.42 18.93
CA GLY A 26 -15.98 3.53 17.78
C GLY A 26 -14.60 3.66 17.13
N ILE A 27 -14.16 2.61 16.45
CA ILE A 27 -12.79 2.50 15.93
C ILE A 27 -12.84 2.36 14.41
N ILE A 28 -11.99 3.12 13.72
CA ILE A 28 -11.80 3.02 12.26
C ILE A 28 -10.37 2.57 11.98
N ILE A 29 -10.24 1.47 11.26
CA ILE A 29 -8.96 0.94 10.78
C ILE A 29 -8.83 1.27 9.29
N VAL A 30 -7.85 2.11 8.95
CA VAL A 30 -7.46 2.35 7.55
C VAL A 30 -6.08 1.75 7.33
N GLY A 31 -6.07 0.60 6.67
CA GLY A 31 -4.88 -0.18 6.33
C GLY A 31 -4.65 -0.25 4.83
N GLU A 32 -3.60 -0.99 4.47
CA GLU A 32 -3.18 -1.18 3.07
C GLU A 32 -2.41 -2.48 2.87
N ILE A 33 -2.05 -2.75 1.62
CA ILE A 33 -1.25 -3.92 1.28
C ILE A 33 0.17 -3.85 1.91
N GLY A 34 0.66 -5.02 2.37
CA GLY A 34 2.01 -5.18 2.94
C GLY A 34 2.06 -5.40 4.45
N GLY A 35 2.96 -6.27 4.91
CA GLY A 35 3.06 -6.66 6.33
C GLY A 35 1.88 -7.50 6.83
N ALA A 36 1.90 -7.79 8.14
CA ALA A 36 0.89 -8.60 8.84
C ALA A 36 -0.08 -7.79 9.72
N ALA A 37 0.08 -6.46 9.78
CA ALA A 37 -0.60 -5.62 10.76
C ALA A 37 -2.13 -5.78 10.80
N GLU A 38 -2.80 -5.91 9.65
CA GLU A 38 -4.24 -6.15 9.57
C GLU A 38 -4.65 -7.56 10.02
N LEU A 39 -3.78 -8.57 9.85
CA LEU A 39 -4.01 -9.93 10.32
C LEU A 39 -3.86 -9.98 11.85
N ASP A 40 -2.83 -9.33 12.38
CA ASP A 40 -2.59 -9.24 13.82
C ASP A 40 -3.72 -8.44 14.50
N ALA A 41 -4.18 -7.35 13.86
CA ALA A 41 -5.37 -6.63 14.28
C ALA A 41 -6.61 -7.52 14.25
N ALA A 42 -6.80 -8.34 13.22
CA ALA A 42 -7.94 -9.25 13.15
C ALA A 42 -7.92 -10.31 14.28
N GLU A 43 -6.75 -10.84 14.62
CA GLU A 43 -6.61 -11.75 15.76
C GLU A 43 -6.94 -11.06 17.08
N TRP A 44 -6.39 -9.86 17.29
CA TRP A 44 -6.67 -9.06 18.47
C TRP A 44 -8.16 -8.70 18.59
N ILE A 45 -8.83 -8.35 17.48
CA ILE A 45 -10.27 -8.01 17.47
C ILE A 45 -11.11 -9.23 17.88
N LYS A 46 -10.74 -10.44 17.43
CA LYS A 46 -11.44 -11.67 17.86
C LYS A 46 -11.33 -11.89 19.36
N ASP A 47 -10.13 -11.73 19.92
CA ASP A 47 -9.91 -11.81 21.36
C ASP A 47 -10.72 -10.75 22.11
N TYR A 48 -10.67 -9.48 21.65
CA TYR A 48 -11.43 -8.37 22.22
C TYR A 48 -12.94 -8.65 22.24
N HIS A 49 -13.51 -9.10 21.13
CA HIS A 49 -14.93 -9.47 21.04
C HIS A 49 -15.29 -10.66 21.93
N ALA A 50 -14.37 -11.59 22.17
CA ALA A 50 -14.61 -12.74 23.04
C ALA A 50 -14.58 -12.38 24.53
N ARG A 51 -13.71 -11.44 24.93
CA ARG A 51 -13.51 -11.09 26.35
C ARG A 51 -14.28 -9.86 26.83
N THR A 52 -14.82 -9.05 25.92
CA THR A 52 -15.53 -7.82 26.27
C THR A 52 -17.02 -7.95 25.99
N ALA A 53 -17.85 -7.75 27.03
CA ALA A 53 -19.30 -7.93 26.92
C ALA A 53 -19.99 -6.94 25.97
N ASN A 54 -19.46 -5.72 25.84
CA ASN A 54 -19.95 -4.69 24.93
C ASN A 54 -18.78 -4.03 24.19
N PRO A 55 -18.24 -4.69 23.15
CA PRO A 55 -17.09 -4.17 22.43
C PRO A 55 -17.46 -2.92 21.62
N LYS A 56 -16.52 -1.98 21.51
CA LYS A 56 -16.64 -0.79 20.68
C LYS A 56 -16.78 -1.23 19.20
N PRO A 57 -17.72 -0.65 18.42
CA PRO A 57 -17.86 -0.99 17.01
C PRO A 57 -16.59 -0.65 16.22
N ILE A 58 -16.21 -1.56 15.31
CA ILE A 58 -15.01 -1.43 14.49
C ILE A 58 -15.39 -1.44 13.01
N MET A 59 -14.93 -0.44 12.28
CA MET A 59 -14.99 -0.41 10.82
C MET A 59 -13.58 -0.47 10.24
N ALA A 60 -13.44 -1.04 9.04
CA ALA A 60 -12.14 -1.10 8.38
C ALA A 60 -12.20 -0.89 6.86
N LEU A 61 -11.08 -0.43 6.32
CA LEU A 61 -10.78 -0.37 4.90
C LEU A 61 -9.33 -0.84 4.70
N VAL A 62 -9.08 -1.63 3.67
CA VAL A 62 -7.72 -2.01 3.25
C VAL A 62 -7.56 -1.68 1.78
N GLY A 63 -6.63 -0.78 1.46
CA GLY A 63 -6.30 -0.43 0.07
C GLY A 63 -5.27 -1.37 -0.56
N GLY A 64 -5.26 -1.43 -1.88
CA GLY A 64 -4.29 -2.18 -2.69
C GLY A 64 -4.81 -3.53 -3.19
N ILE A 65 -6.12 -3.65 -3.44
CA ILE A 65 -6.70 -4.85 -4.07
C ILE A 65 -6.18 -4.99 -5.51
N GLU A 66 -6.09 -3.87 -6.22
CA GLU A 66 -5.61 -3.77 -7.61
C GLU A 66 -4.10 -3.46 -7.69
N ALA A 67 -3.38 -3.53 -6.57
CA ALA A 67 -1.94 -3.30 -6.55
C ALA A 67 -1.22 -4.45 -7.30
N PRO A 68 -0.42 -4.18 -8.33
CA PRO A 68 0.26 -5.26 -9.05
C PRO A 68 1.27 -5.99 -8.15
N GLN A 69 1.39 -7.30 -8.33
CA GLN A 69 2.28 -8.12 -7.51
C GLN A 69 3.75 -7.70 -7.67
N GLY A 70 4.48 -7.66 -6.55
CA GLY A 70 5.90 -7.28 -6.52
C GLY A 70 6.18 -5.83 -6.94
N ARG A 71 5.15 -4.99 -7.06
CA ARG A 71 5.27 -3.55 -7.28
C ARG A 71 5.09 -2.81 -5.97
N ILE A 72 5.86 -1.74 -5.82
CA ILE A 72 5.83 -0.89 -4.64
C ILE A 72 4.96 0.32 -4.93
N MET A 73 3.97 0.53 -4.08
CA MET A 73 2.91 1.50 -4.25
C MET A 73 3.15 2.73 -3.38
N GLY A 74 3.13 3.89 -4.03
CA GLY A 74 3.26 5.20 -3.40
C GLY A 74 4.58 5.44 -2.66
N HIS A 75 4.66 6.58 -1.99
CA HIS A 75 5.91 7.05 -1.36
C HIS A 75 6.29 6.24 -0.12
N ALA A 76 5.31 5.78 0.66
CA ALA A 76 5.53 5.05 1.92
C ALA A 76 6.05 3.61 1.71
N GLY A 77 6.03 3.12 0.47
CA GLY A 77 6.55 1.79 0.14
C GLY A 77 5.56 0.66 0.45
N ALA A 78 4.26 0.86 0.18
CA ALA A 78 3.27 -0.18 0.39
C ALA A 78 3.41 -1.28 -0.67
N TRP A 79 3.72 -2.50 -0.25
CA TRP A 79 3.79 -3.69 -1.11
C TRP A 79 3.72 -4.95 -0.27
N ALA A 80 3.21 -6.04 -0.87
CA ALA A 80 3.29 -7.37 -0.27
C ALA A 80 4.67 -7.96 -0.54
N ALA A 81 5.46 -8.13 0.51
CA ALA A 81 6.71 -8.88 0.41
C ALA A 81 6.44 -10.37 0.14
N PRO A 82 7.43 -11.14 -0.35
CA PRO A 82 7.28 -12.59 -0.51
C PRO A 82 6.78 -13.25 0.78
N GLY A 83 5.75 -14.08 0.68
CA GLY A 83 5.15 -14.73 1.85
C GLY A 83 4.21 -13.84 2.69
N GLU A 84 3.88 -12.63 2.24
CA GLU A 84 2.87 -11.78 2.87
C GLU A 84 1.51 -11.88 2.20
N ALA A 85 0.46 -11.70 3.00
CA ALA A 85 -0.91 -11.74 2.52
C ALA A 85 -1.25 -10.55 1.61
N ASP A 86 -2.04 -10.83 0.57
CA ASP A 86 -2.63 -9.81 -0.28
C ASP A 86 -3.73 -9.00 0.45
N ALA A 87 -4.17 -7.91 -0.17
CA ALA A 87 -5.20 -7.05 0.41
C ALA A 87 -6.53 -7.80 0.64
N GLN A 88 -6.93 -8.70 -0.28
CA GLN A 88 -8.18 -9.45 -0.14
C GLN A 88 -8.18 -10.39 1.08
N THR A 89 -7.06 -11.06 1.34
CA THR A 89 -6.88 -11.94 2.49
C THR A 89 -6.97 -11.15 3.79
N LYS A 90 -6.34 -9.98 3.85
CA LYS A 90 -6.43 -9.06 5.00
C LYS A 90 -7.86 -8.55 5.24
N ILE A 91 -8.56 -8.16 4.17
CA ILE A 91 -9.98 -7.74 4.25
C ILE A 91 -10.83 -8.85 4.85
N LYS A 92 -10.70 -10.08 4.35
CA LYS A 92 -11.43 -11.25 4.88
C LYS A 92 -11.09 -11.53 6.33
N ALA A 93 -9.83 -11.39 6.73
CA ALA A 93 -9.41 -11.60 8.12
C ALA A 93 -10.11 -10.61 9.08
N LEU A 94 -10.07 -9.31 8.76
CA LEU A 94 -10.76 -8.27 9.53
C LEU A 94 -12.28 -8.46 9.54
N GLN A 95 -12.87 -8.78 8.39
CA GLN A 95 -14.30 -9.08 8.28
C GLN A 95 -14.70 -10.26 9.18
N ASN A 96 -13.93 -11.35 9.13
CA ASN A 96 -14.17 -12.54 9.95
C ASN A 96 -13.92 -12.30 11.45
N ALA A 97 -13.16 -11.26 11.80
CA ALA A 97 -12.99 -10.83 13.19
C ALA A 97 -14.18 -10.02 13.72
N GLY A 98 -15.08 -9.56 12.84
CA GLY A 98 -16.25 -8.76 13.20
C GLY A 98 -16.11 -7.27 12.89
N ALA A 99 -15.06 -6.84 12.18
CA ALA A 99 -14.98 -5.48 11.67
C ALA A 99 -15.89 -5.30 10.45
N VAL A 100 -16.57 -4.16 10.36
CA VAL A 100 -17.40 -3.80 9.19
C VAL A 100 -16.50 -3.22 8.11
N ILE A 101 -16.41 -3.92 6.97
CA ILE A 101 -15.58 -3.48 5.84
C ILE A 101 -16.34 -2.47 4.97
N VAL A 102 -15.67 -1.37 4.62
CA VAL A 102 -16.11 -0.44 3.56
C VAL A 102 -15.15 -0.49 2.38
N ASP A 103 -15.61 -0.07 1.20
CA ASP A 103 -14.83 0.00 -0.04
C ASP A 103 -14.25 1.41 -0.30
N HIS A 104 -14.69 2.43 0.43
CA HIS A 104 -14.21 3.80 0.29
C HIS A 104 -14.39 4.62 1.59
N PRO A 105 -13.45 5.53 1.96
CA PRO A 105 -13.49 6.28 3.22
C PRO A 105 -14.75 7.12 3.46
N GLU A 106 -15.42 7.58 2.41
CA GLU A 106 -16.69 8.35 2.50
C GLU A 106 -17.76 7.62 3.31
N LYS A 107 -17.74 6.29 3.33
CA LYS A 107 -18.74 5.46 4.00
C LYS A 107 -18.52 5.32 5.51
N PHE A 108 -17.35 5.71 6.03
CA PHE A 108 -17.08 5.58 7.47
C PHE A 108 -18.01 6.43 8.32
N GLY A 109 -18.35 7.65 7.90
CA GLY A 109 -19.16 8.57 8.69
C GLY A 109 -20.56 8.02 8.98
N GLU A 110 -21.35 7.77 7.92
CA GLU A 110 -22.70 7.24 8.09
C GLU A 110 -22.68 5.79 8.62
N GLY A 111 -21.71 4.97 8.19
CA GLY A 111 -21.57 3.61 8.70
C GLY A 111 -21.33 3.56 10.21
N MET A 112 -20.44 4.41 10.74
CA MET A 112 -20.16 4.44 12.18
C MET A 112 -21.35 4.98 12.97
N LYS A 113 -22.03 5.99 12.44
CA LYS A 113 -23.26 6.52 13.04
C LYS A 113 -24.34 5.43 13.18
N ILE A 114 -24.53 4.60 12.16
CA ILE A 114 -25.44 3.45 12.20
C ILE A 114 -25.00 2.48 13.30
N LEU A 115 -23.73 2.09 13.33
CA LEU A 115 -23.20 1.16 14.33
C LEU A 115 -23.41 1.67 15.76
N LEU A 116 -23.09 2.94 16.04
CA LEU A 116 -23.27 3.57 17.34
C LEU A 116 -24.74 3.66 17.75
N SER A 117 -25.64 3.95 16.81
CA SER A 117 -27.08 4.00 17.10
C SER A 117 -27.65 2.63 17.46
N SER A 118 -27.12 1.56 16.85
CA SER A 118 -27.53 0.17 17.11
C SER A 118 -27.05 -0.35 18.46
N THR A 119 -25.92 0.16 18.97
CA THR A 119 -25.41 -0.19 20.31
C THR A 119 -26.21 0.47 21.44
N LEU A 120 -26.86 1.61 21.16
CA LEU A 120 -27.71 2.34 22.13
C LEU A 120 -29.10 1.71 22.34
N HIS A 121 -29.53 0.76 21.50
CA HIS A 121 -30.85 0.12 21.57
C HIS A 121 -30.74 -1.42 21.57
N ARG A 122 -30.41 -2.02 22.72
CA ARG A 122 -30.78 -3.42 22.99
C ARG A 122 -31.46 -3.58 24.35
N PRO A 123 -32.78 -3.88 24.39
CA PRO A 123 -33.31 -4.69 25.47
C PRO A 123 -32.81 -6.13 25.30
N VAL A 124 -32.46 -6.76 26.42
CA VAL A 124 -31.99 -8.15 26.50
C VAL A 124 -33.05 -9.10 25.95
N PHE A 125 -32.78 -9.82 24.85
CA PHE A 125 -33.52 -11.04 24.46
C PHE A 125 -32.60 -12.05 23.74
N GLU A 126 -32.85 -13.32 24.05
CA GLU A 126 -32.02 -14.50 23.76
C GLU A 126 -31.81 -14.86 22.28
N VAL A 127 -30.62 -15.43 22.07
CA VAL A 127 -30.08 -16.33 21.04
C VAL A 127 -31.00 -16.79 19.88
N GLY A 128 -30.52 -16.57 18.66
CA GLY A 128 -30.96 -17.29 17.44
C GLY A 128 -30.14 -16.89 16.21
N PHE A 129 -29.18 -17.72 15.80
CA PHE A 129 -28.39 -17.54 14.57
C PHE A 129 -29.26 -17.67 13.31
N SER A 130 -29.22 -16.69 12.41
CA SER A 130 -29.18 -16.96 10.97
C SER A 130 -28.57 -15.80 10.19
N CYS A 131 -27.73 -16.15 9.21
CA CYS A 131 -26.96 -15.29 8.34
C CYS A 131 -27.85 -14.71 7.23
N GLN A 132 -27.80 -13.40 6.99
CA GLN A 132 -28.28 -12.81 5.73
C GLN A 132 -27.45 -11.60 5.32
N ARG A 133 -26.99 -11.66 4.05
CA ARG A 133 -26.41 -10.55 3.27
C ARG A 133 -27.21 -9.27 3.47
N VAL A 134 -26.57 -8.23 3.98
CA VAL A 134 -27.12 -6.86 3.87
C VAL A 134 -26.52 -6.24 2.62
N CYS A 135 -27.25 -6.37 1.52
CA CYS A 135 -27.09 -5.52 0.35
C CYS A 135 -27.80 -4.19 0.66
N PHE A 136 -27.08 -3.07 0.55
CA PHE A 136 -27.64 -1.74 0.73
C PHE A 136 -28.39 -1.30 -0.54
N GLU A 137 -29.71 -1.44 -0.56
CA GLU A 137 -30.58 -0.68 -1.46
C GLU A 137 -31.26 0.43 -0.66
N GLY A 138 -30.99 1.68 -1.05
CA GLY A 138 -31.55 2.87 -0.43
C GLY A 138 -33.02 3.05 -0.76
N HIS A 139 -33.85 3.22 0.26
CA HIS A 139 -35.13 3.92 0.15
C HIS A 139 -35.23 4.93 1.28
N LEU A 140 -35.18 6.21 0.91
CA LEU A 140 -35.48 7.34 1.78
C LEU A 140 -36.97 7.30 2.15
N LEU A 141 -37.26 7.25 3.45
CA LEU A 141 -38.53 7.73 3.99
C LEU A 141 -38.27 9.00 4.80
N THR A 142 -38.67 10.12 4.21
CA THR A 142 -38.72 11.43 4.85
C THR A 142 -39.78 11.43 5.94
N ASN A 143 -39.41 11.79 7.16
CA ASN A 143 -40.35 12.41 8.10
C ASN A 143 -39.59 13.43 8.94
N GLY A 144 -39.91 14.70 8.70
CA GLY A 144 -39.37 15.83 9.45
C GLY A 144 -40.07 15.99 10.79
N GLN A 145 -39.30 16.30 11.83
CA GLN A 145 -39.76 17.05 12.99
C GLN A 145 -38.65 17.98 13.50
N ASN A 146 -39.06 19.21 13.78
CA ASN A 146 -38.27 20.33 14.28
C ASN A 146 -37.70 20.05 15.69
N ALA A 147 -36.42 20.34 15.90
CA ALA A 147 -35.86 20.56 17.23
C ALA A 147 -34.82 21.70 17.21
N ALA A 148 -35.05 22.70 18.08
CA ALA A 148 -34.27 23.92 18.21
C ALA A 148 -32.86 23.68 18.81
N PRO A 149 -31.86 24.56 18.54
CA PRO A 149 -30.47 24.31 18.90
C PRO A 149 -30.21 24.59 20.39
N LYS A 150 -29.61 23.62 21.10
CA LYS A 150 -29.02 23.83 22.42
C LYS A 150 -27.57 24.32 22.26
N ILE A 151 -27.28 25.45 22.90
CA ILE A 151 -25.96 26.09 22.98
C ILE A 151 -25.04 25.20 23.84
N ALA A 152 -24.00 24.63 23.22
CA ALA A 152 -22.95 23.90 23.94
C ALA A 152 -21.90 24.87 24.49
N GLN A 153 -21.73 24.88 25.81
CA GLN A 153 -20.66 25.60 26.50
C GLN A 153 -19.31 24.91 26.23
N GLN A 154 -18.39 25.66 25.64
CA GLN A 154 -17.03 25.24 25.33
C GLN A 154 -16.21 25.15 26.63
N GLN A 155 -15.88 23.94 27.08
CA GLN A 155 -14.90 23.74 28.16
C GLN A 155 -13.49 24.00 27.62
N ARG A 156 -12.76 24.91 28.28
CA ARG A 156 -11.40 25.33 27.92
C ARG A 156 -10.40 24.29 28.42
N GLY A 157 -9.87 23.48 27.51
CA GLY A 157 -8.65 22.70 27.74
C GLY A 157 -7.41 23.58 27.62
N PHE A 158 -6.42 23.38 28.49
CA PHE A 158 -5.14 24.10 28.44
C PHE A 158 -4.32 23.64 27.22
N HIS A 159 -4.12 24.53 26.24
CA HIS A 159 -3.17 24.33 25.15
C HIS A 159 -1.76 24.77 25.59
N THR A 160 -0.81 23.83 25.66
CA THR A 160 0.61 24.16 25.80
C THR A 160 1.19 24.53 24.43
N LEU A 161 1.06 25.80 24.05
CA LEU A 161 1.79 26.37 22.91
C LEU A 161 3.24 26.64 23.30
N ARG A 162 4.11 25.64 23.12
CA ARG A 162 5.53 25.89 22.82
C ARG A 162 5.77 25.47 21.38
N ARG A 163 5.70 26.43 20.44
CA ARG A 163 6.21 26.22 19.08
C ARG A 163 7.72 26.00 19.18
N PRO A 164 8.26 24.83 18.79
CA PRO A 164 9.68 24.76 18.47
C PRO A 164 9.89 25.66 17.26
N GLN A 165 10.91 26.54 17.30
CA GLN A 165 11.40 27.15 16.08
C GLN A 165 11.97 26.02 15.21
N ILE A 166 11.16 25.53 14.27
CA ILE A 166 11.63 24.66 13.21
C ILE A 166 12.57 25.51 12.35
N ARG A 167 13.89 25.28 12.47
CA ARG A 167 14.81 25.64 11.42
C ARG A 167 14.29 24.99 10.13
N ARG A 168 13.82 25.80 9.19
CA ARG A 168 13.45 25.34 7.86
C ARG A 168 14.71 24.85 7.15
N HIS A 169 15.06 23.59 7.36
CA HIS A 169 15.77 22.85 6.35
C HIS A 169 14.77 22.58 5.23
N THR A 170 14.98 23.21 4.08
CA THR A 170 14.33 22.80 2.83
C THR A 170 14.90 21.44 2.44
N TYR A 171 14.36 20.37 3.02
CA TYR A 171 14.46 19.05 2.43
C TYR A 171 13.50 19.00 1.24
N ASN A 172 13.98 19.42 0.07
CA ASN A 172 13.42 18.95 -1.19
C ASN A 172 14.02 17.57 -1.47
N SER A 173 13.54 16.55 -0.77
CA SER A 173 13.72 15.17 -1.21
C SER A 173 12.33 14.58 -1.42
N ALA A 174 11.81 14.71 -2.65
CA ALA A 174 10.70 13.89 -3.07
C ALA A 174 11.10 12.41 -2.91
N GLN A 175 10.34 11.66 -2.14
CA GLN A 175 10.55 10.23 -1.90
C GLN A 175 10.08 9.43 -3.12
N ARG A 176 10.85 9.39 -4.21
CA ARG A 176 10.70 8.26 -5.18
C ARG A 176 11.33 7.01 -4.55
N ARG A 177 11.13 5.77 -5.04
CA ARG A 177 12.15 4.68 -5.17
C ARG A 177 11.66 3.23 -5.11
N ASN A 178 12.30 2.36 -5.92
CA ASN A 178 13.01 1.10 -5.56
C ASN A 178 13.67 0.51 -6.82
N LEU A 179 14.91 0.01 -6.75
CA LEU A 179 15.64 -0.54 -7.91
C LEU A 179 15.61 -2.07 -7.87
N TYR A 180 14.96 -2.70 -8.84
CA TYR A 180 15.14 -4.13 -9.10
C TYR A 180 16.18 -4.34 -10.20
N LEU A 181 17.17 -5.19 -9.94
CA LEU A 181 18.14 -5.60 -10.95
C LEU A 181 17.53 -6.62 -11.91
N GLN A 182 18.06 -6.63 -13.14
CA GLN A 182 17.87 -7.76 -14.03
C GLN A 182 18.51 -9.01 -13.45
N GLN A 183 17.93 -10.18 -13.77
CA GLN A 183 18.41 -11.46 -13.27
C GLN A 183 19.90 -11.70 -13.55
N SER A 184 20.41 -11.28 -14.72
CA SER A 184 21.84 -11.39 -15.07
C SER A 184 22.74 -10.69 -14.06
N HIS A 185 22.42 -9.47 -13.66
CA HIS A 185 23.18 -8.72 -12.66
C HIS A 185 23.00 -9.31 -11.25
N SER A 186 21.81 -9.82 -10.91
CA SER A 186 21.61 -10.55 -9.65
C SER A 186 22.45 -11.83 -9.59
N PHE A 187 22.58 -12.54 -10.71
CA PHE A 187 23.43 -13.71 -10.86
C PHE A 187 24.92 -13.37 -10.74
N GLU A 188 25.36 -12.23 -11.26
CA GLU A 188 26.74 -11.75 -11.08
C GLU A 188 27.07 -11.52 -9.60
N LEU A 189 26.19 -10.85 -8.85
CA LEU A 189 26.37 -10.64 -7.41
C LEU A 189 26.45 -11.96 -6.61
N LEU A 190 25.72 -12.99 -7.06
CA LEU A 190 25.78 -14.34 -6.49
C LEU A 190 27.09 -15.05 -6.87
N LYS A 191 27.53 -14.97 -8.13
CA LYS A 191 28.80 -15.55 -8.60
C LYS A 191 30.01 -14.96 -7.89
N GLU A 192 30.02 -13.66 -7.62
CA GLU A 192 31.06 -12.99 -6.81
C GLU A 192 31.22 -13.60 -5.41
N ARG A 193 30.15 -14.22 -4.90
CA ARG A 193 30.09 -14.91 -3.60
C ARG A 193 30.20 -16.43 -3.72
N ASN A 194 30.64 -16.92 -4.87
CA ASN A 194 30.82 -18.35 -5.19
C ASN A 194 29.52 -19.16 -5.08
N ILE A 195 28.38 -18.55 -5.40
CA ILE A 195 27.09 -19.25 -5.48
C ILE A 195 26.88 -19.76 -6.91
N SER A 196 26.49 -21.03 -7.02
CA SER A 196 26.14 -21.65 -8.30
C SER A 196 24.82 -21.07 -8.83
N VAL A 197 24.82 -20.67 -10.09
CA VAL A 197 23.63 -20.18 -10.79
C VAL A 197 23.49 -20.90 -12.13
N GLY A 198 22.26 -21.15 -12.55
CA GLY A 198 21.96 -21.93 -13.75
C GLY A 198 20.62 -21.56 -14.36
N GLU A 199 20.31 -22.19 -15.49
CA GLU A 199 18.99 -22.08 -16.12
C GLU A 199 17.99 -23.06 -15.45
N PRO A 200 16.69 -22.72 -15.43
CA PRO A 200 15.67 -23.64 -14.95
C PRO A 200 15.71 -24.97 -15.72
N ASN A 201 15.93 -26.08 -15.00
CA ASN A 201 16.08 -27.41 -15.58
C ASN A 201 14.91 -28.36 -15.29
N GLY A 202 13.79 -27.83 -14.76
CA GLY A 202 12.60 -28.59 -14.42
C GLY A 202 12.71 -29.45 -13.15
N ALA A 203 13.80 -29.32 -12.38
CA ALA A 203 13.91 -29.91 -11.05
C ALA A 203 13.01 -29.19 -10.04
N ASP A 204 12.63 -29.89 -8.95
CA ASP A 204 11.89 -29.30 -7.85
C ASP A 204 12.69 -28.13 -7.26
N ALA A 205 12.11 -26.92 -7.37
CA ALA A 205 12.69 -25.68 -6.90
C ALA A 205 11.89 -25.15 -5.70
N PHE A 206 12.62 -24.68 -4.70
CA PHE A 206 12.07 -24.01 -3.52
C PHE A 206 12.47 -22.52 -3.54
N PHE A 207 11.79 -21.73 -2.71
CA PHE A 207 12.09 -20.32 -2.57
C PHE A 207 12.96 -20.06 -1.33
N LEU A 208 13.99 -19.24 -1.51
CA LEU A 208 14.75 -18.65 -0.42
C LEU A 208 14.94 -17.17 -0.69
N GLY A 209 14.64 -16.33 0.30
CA GLY A 209 14.83 -14.90 0.18
C GLY A 209 15.25 -14.24 1.48
N ILE A 210 15.73 -13.01 1.39
CA ILE A 210 16.01 -12.15 2.54
C ILE A 210 15.19 -10.87 2.37
N SER A 211 14.37 -10.55 3.36
CA SER A 211 13.66 -9.26 3.42
C SER A 211 13.51 -8.80 4.86
N ILE A 212 12.80 -7.70 5.08
CA ILE A 212 12.56 -7.13 6.40
C ILE A 212 11.29 -7.74 6.97
N ASP A 213 11.41 -8.34 8.14
CA ASP A 213 10.25 -8.73 8.93
C ASP A 213 9.78 -7.52 9.73
N ARG A 214 8.65 -6.98 9.29
CA ARG A 214 8.03 -5.79 9.87
C ARG A 214 7.51 -6.03 11.28
N THR A 215 7.12 -7.26 11.62
CA THR A 215 6.64 -7.59 12.97
C THR A 215 7.83 -7.76 13.92
N ALA A 216 8.91 -8.39 13.45
CA ALA A 216 10.11 -8.60 14.26
C ALA A 216 11.10 -7.41 14.24
N HIS A 217 10.80 -6.33 13.51
CA HIS A 217 11.66 -5.17 13.30
C HIS A 217 13.12 -5.51 12.92
N SER A 218 13.30 -6.59 12.15
CA SER A 218 14.62 -7.15 11.85
C SER A 218 14.67 -7.77 10.45
N ALA A 219 15.86 -8.09 9.96
CA ALA A 219 15.99 -8.85 8.72
C ALA A 219 15.50 -10.30 8.95
N SER A 220 15.05 -10.96 7.89
CA SER A 220 14.50 -12.30 8.01
C SER A 220 14.76 -13.12 6.76
N VAL A 221 15.09 -14.40 6.97
CA VAL A 221 15.11 -15.38 5.89
C VAL A 221 13.67 -15.81 5.64
N ILE A 222 13.23 -15.70 4.40
CA ILE A 222 11.92 -16.17 3.95
C ILE A 222 12.16 -17.46 3.18
N ALA A 223 11.55 -18.56 3.58
CA ALA A 223 11.69 -19.84 2.91
C ALA A 223 10.33 -20.46 2.63
N SER A 224 10.18 -21.05 1.44
CA SER A 224 8.97 -21.78 1.04
C SER A 224 9.37 -23.03 0.28
N PRO A 225 8.74 -24.19 0.52
CA PRO A 225 8.96 -25.40 -0.28
C PRO A 225 8.60 -25.23 -1.77
N SER A 226 7.79 -24.22 -2.11
CA SER A 226 7.46 -23.85 -3.49
C SER A 226 8.35 -22.69 -3.96
N ALA A 227 8.69 -22.66 -5.25
CA ALA A 227 9.38 -21.53 -5.88
C ALA A 227 8.51 -20.25 -6.01
N GLU A 228 7.19 -20.35 -5.74
CA GLU A 228 6.22 -19.26 -5.83
C GLU A 228 5.60 -18.97 -4.44
N PRO A 229 6.31 -18.29 -3.52
CA PRO A 229 5.89 -18.16 -2.12
C PRO A 229 4.57 -17.40 -1.93
N THR A 230 4.23 -16.49 -2.85
CA THR A 230 2.99 -15.70 -2.81
C THR A 230 1.73 -16.54 -3.04
N GLN A 231 1.84 -17.64 -3.80
CA GLN A 231 0.73 -18.58 -4.01
C GLN A 231 0.62 -19.60 -2.87
N HIS A 232 1.67 -19.70 -2.04
CA HIS A 232 1.84 -20.71 -1.01
C HIS A 232 2.14 -20.10 0.36
N LEU A 233 1.34 -19.10 0.75
CA LEU A 233 1.52 -18.36 2.00
C LEU A 233 1.52 -19.28 3.24
N SER A 234 0.62 -20.25 3.29
CA SER A 234 0.50 -21.16 4.45
C SER A 234 1.72 -22.06 4.66
N SER A 235 2.50 -22.31 3.61
CA SER A 235 3.74 -23.08 3.67
C SER A 235 4.99 -22.21 3.59
N THR A 236 4.86 -20.89 3.59
CA THR A 236 5.99 -19.96 3.61
C THR A 236 6.26 -19.53 5.04
N LYS A 237 7.52 -19.61 5.50
CA LYS A 237 7.93 -19.20 6.85
C LYS A 237 9.00 -18.12 6.81
N LYS A 238 8.94 -17.26 7.82
CA LYS A 238 9.93 -16.24 8.13
C LYS A 238 10.83 -16.73 9.28
N PHE A 239 12.13 -16.48 9.18
CA PHE A 239 13.14 -16.80 10.18
C PHE A 239 13.91 -15.51 10.50
N PRO A 240 13.42 -14.67 11.44
CA PRO A 240 14.03 -13.39 11.77
C PRO A 240 15.43 -13.53 12.37
N PHE A 241 16.29 -12.56 12.08
CA PHE A 241 17.64 -12.46 12.63
C PHE A 241 18.09 -11.00 12.78
N GLY A 242 18.93 -10.72 13.78
CA GLY A 242 19.42 -9.37 14.02
C GLY A 242 20.36 -8.86 12.93
N TYR A 243 20.30 -7.57 12.60
CA TYR A 243 21.12 -6.93 11.55
C TYR A 243 22.64 -7.12 11.69
N GLY A 244 23.13 -7.37 12.91
CA GLY A 244 24.56 -7.67 13.16
C GLY A 244 24.99 -9.10 12.82
N LYS A 245 24.05 -10.02 12.57
CA LYS A 245 24.35 -11.43 12.31
C LYS A 245 24.73 -11.65 10.84
N LYS A 246 25.98 -12.03 10.62
CA LYS A 246 26.55 -12.28 9.28
C LYS A 246 26.90 -13.75 9.01
N LYS A 247 26.84 -14.59 10.04
CA LYS A 247 27.27 -15.99 9.97
C LYS A 247 26.09 -16.91 10.23
N PHE A 248 25.95 -17.89 9.35
CA PHE A 248 24.95 -18.94 9.37
C PHE A 248 25.64 -20.29 9.13
N PRO A 249 26.41 -20.80 10.12
CA PRO A 249 27.06 -22.09 10.00
C PRO A 249 26.08 -23.21 9.65
N ALA A 250 26.52 -24.22 8.90
CA ALA A 250 25.65 -25.32 8.45
C ALA A 250 24.95 -26.09 9.58
N ASN A 251 25.54 -26.11 10.77
CA ASN A 251 25.00 -26.74 11.98
C ASN A 251 24.22 -25.78 12.88
N SER A 252 23.96 -24.54 12.46
CA SER A 252 23.22 -23.58 13.26
C SER A 252 21.73 -23.97 13.33
N PRO A 253 21.04 -23.66 14.46
CA PRO A 253 19.61 -23.95 14.59
C PRO A 253 18.77 -23.34 13.47
N GLU A 254 19.16 -22.15 12.97
CA GLU A 254 18.44 -21.47 11.89
C GLU A 254 18.54 -22.23 10.57
N ILE A 255 19.74 -22.63 10.16
CA ILE A 255 19.95 -23.39 8.92
C ILE A 255 19.26 -24.75 9.00
N GLN A 256 19.30 -25.42 10.16
CA GLN A 256 18.58 -26.67 10.37
C GLN A 256 17.06 -26.49 10.28
N ALA A 257 16.52 -25.42 10.86
CA ALA A 257 15.09 -25.11 10.79
C ALA A 257 14.64 -24.76 9.38
N ILE A 258 15.43 -23.98 8.63
CA ILE A 258 15.16 -23.65 7.22
C ILE A 258 15.22 -24.93 6.38
N ALA A 259 16.29 -25.73 6.50
CA ALA A 259 16.46 -26.99 5.77
C ALA A 259 15.30 -27.95 6.02
N ALA A 260 14.90 -28.14 7.29
CA ALA A 260 13.78 -28.99 7.64
C ALA A 260 12.45 -28.46 7.05
N HIS A 261 12.27 -27.14 7.03
CA HIS A 261 11.06 -26.54 6.50
C HIS A 261 10.90 -26.73 4.99
N VAL A 262 11.98 -26.55 4.21
CA VAL A 262 11.97 -26.73 2.75
C VAL A 262 12.25 -28.17 2.30
N GLY A 263 12.38 -29.12 3.24
CA GLY A 263 12.55 -30.54 2.94
C GLY A 263 13.94 -30.93 2.42
N LEU A 264 14.99 -30.20 2.79
CA LEU A 264 16.36 -30.46 2.33
C LEU A 264 17.05 -31.56 3.15
N ALA A 265 17.74 -32.45 2.44
CA ALA A 265 18.60 -33.47 3.03
C ALA A 265 19.88 -32.86 3.65
N GLY A 266 20.50 -33.59 4.58
CA GLY A 266 21.71 -33.14 5.29
C GLY A 266 22.89 -32.75 4.40
N SER A 267 23.03 -33.37 3.22
CA SER A 267 24.09 -33.05 2.25
C SER A 267 23.99 -31.61 1.70
N ALA A 268 22.78 -31.05 1.62
CA ALA A 268 22.54 -29.71 1.08
C ALA A 268 22.72 -28.61 2.14
N GLN A 269 22.85 -28.93 3.43
CA GLN A 269 22.94 -27.94 4.52
C GLN A 269 24.13 -27.00 4.38
N LYS A 270 25.29 -27.51 3.92
CA LYS A 270 26.47 -26.66 3.71
C LYS A 270 26.25 -25.65 2.58
N SER A 271 25.61 -26.07 1.49
CA SER A 271 25.25 -25.18 0.39
C SER A 271 24.17 -24.18 0.79
N LEU A 272 23.18 -24.59 1.60
CA LEU A 272 22.15 -23.71 2.14
C LEU A 272 22.74 -22.62 3.03
N ALA A 273 23.65 -22.98 3.93
CA ALA A 273 24.40 -22.05 4.76
C ALA A 273 25.16 -21.03 3.89
N GLY A 274 25.91 -21.51 2.89
CA GLY A 274 26.67 -20.64 1.98
C GLY A 274 25.77 -19.66 1.21
N LEU A 275 24.64 -20.13 0.67
CA LEU A 275 23.67 -19.28 -0.01
C LEU A 275 23.04 -18.25 0.94
N THR A 276 22.67 -18.68 2.16
CA THR A 276 22.09 -17.77 3.16
C THR A 276 23.08 -16.69 3.56
N GLU A 277 24.34 -17.04 3.85
CA GLU A 277 25.39 -16.05 4.15
C GLU A 277 25.63 -15.10 2.99
N ALA A 278 25.64 -15.59 1.74
CA ALA A 278 25.82 -14.76 0.56
C ALA A 278 24.66 -13.76 0.37
N LEU A 279 23.42 -14.21 0.50
CA LEU A 279 22.25 -13.34 0.42
C LEU A 279 22.24 -12.32 1.56
N VAL A 280 22.55 -12.72 2.79
CA VAL A 280 22.65 -11.78 3.92
C VAL A 280 23.77 -10.76 3.71
N ASP A 281 24.92 -11.17 3.18
CA ASP A 281 25.99 -10.24 2.84
C ASP A 281 25.56 -9.22 1.79
N ILE A 282 24.93 -9.65 0.68
CA ILE A 282 24.37 -8.73 -0.32
C ILE A 282 23.36 -7.80 0.34
N PHE A 283 22.43 -8.35 1.11
CA PHE A 283 21.35 -7.60 1.74
C PHE A 283 21.89 -6.46 2.60
N MET A 284 22.87 -6.76 3.45
CA MET A 284 23.45 -5.79 4.38
C MET A 284 24.43 -4.83 3.70
N THR A 285 25.30 -5.32 2.82
CA THR A 285 26.38 -4.50 2.24
C THR A 285 25.92 -3.65 1.07
N LYS A 286 24.92 -4.11 0.32
CA LYS A 286 24.34 -3.43 -0.84
C LYS A 286 23.02 -2.74 -0.53
N GLU A 287 22.56 -2.81 0.73
CA GLU A 287 21.35 -2.13 1.20
C GLU A 287 20.11 -2.59 0.42
N ALA A 288 19.96 -3.91 0.33
CA ALA A 288 18.78 -4.50 -0.27
C ALA A 288 17.58 -4.38 0.67
N PHE A 289 16.38 -4.30 0.11
CA PHE A 289 15.13 -4.46 0.86
C PHE A 289 14.46 -5.81 0.58
N SER A 290 14.76 -6.44 -0.56
CA SER A 290 14.30 -7.77 -0.92
C SER A 290 15.34 -8.47 -1.78
N LEU A 291 15.75 -9.67 -1.40
CA LEU A 291 16.51 -10.57 -2.26
C LEU A 291 15.71 -11.86 -2.40
N GLU A 292 15.35 -12.21 -3.62
CA GLU A 292 14.50 -13.35 -3.90
C GLU A 292 15.26 -14.34 -4.79
N ALA A 293 15.38 -15.60 -4.36
CA ALA A 293 16.05 -16.65 -5.10
C ALA A 293 15.16 -17.90 -5.24
N LYS A 294 15.05 -18.40 -6.48
CA LYS A 294 14.47 -19.72 -6.79
C LYS A 294 15.62 -20.72 -6.85
N VAL A 295 15.57 -21.74 -6.02
CA VAL A 295 16.71 -22.62 -5.73
C VAL A 295 16.35 -24.05 -6.03
N ALA A 296 17.15 -24.71 -6.87
CA ALA A 296 17.02 -26.13 -7.18
C ALA A 296 18.14 -26.94 -6.52
N ILE A 297 17.86 -28.23 -6.29
CA ILE A 297 18.85 -29.20 -5.83
C ILE A 297 19.46 -29.88 -7.06
N THR A 298 20.78 -29.82 -7.19
CA THR A 298 21.50 -30.50 -8.27
C THR A 298 21.58 -32.00 -8.01
N GLY A 299 21.85 -32.81 -9.05
CA GLY A 299 22.10 -34.24 -8.90
C GLY A 299 23.29 -34.60 -7.99
N ALA A 300 24.17 -33.64 -7.70
CA ALA A 300 25.28 -33.79 -6.75
C ALA A 300 24.87 -33.48 -5.29
N GLY A 301 23.60 -33.16 -5.03
CA GLY A 301 23.09 -32.82 -3.70
C GLY A 301 23.49 -31.42 -3.22
N THR A 302 23.93 -30.55 -4.13
CA THR A 302 24.24 -29.13 -3.87
C THR A 302 23.11 -28.22 -4.35
N LEU A 303 23.15 -26.93 -3.98
CA LEU A 303 22.16 -25.95 -4.39
C LEU A 303 22.62 -25.14 -5.61
N GLU A 304 21.68 -24.85 -6.50
CA GLU A 304 21.86 -23.96 -7.65
C GLU A 304 20.70 -22.96 -7.72
N VAL A 305 21.01 -21.67 -7.89
CA VAL A 305 20.00 -20.62 -8.06
C VAL A 305 19.59 -20.53 -9.53
N GLN A 306 18.31 -20.73 -9.81
CA GLN A 306 17.75 -20.73 -11.18
C GLN A 306 16.91 -19.49 -11.50
N GLY A 307 16.62 -18.67 -10.49
CA GLY A 307 15.98 -17.37 -10.68
C GLY A 307 16.36 -16.43 -9.55
N ALA A 308 16.58 -15.16 -9.87
CA ALA A 308 16.92 -14.16 -8.87
C ALA A 308 16.25 -12.82 -9.19
N ARG A 309 15.64 -12.20 -8.19
CA ARG A 309 15.06 -10.85 -8.24
C ARG A 309 15.52 -10.07 -7.02
N PHE A 310 16.50 -9.19 -7.22
CA PHE A 310 17.10 -8.42 -6.13
C PHE A 310 16.68 -6.95 -6.20
N GLY A 311 16.06 -6.48 -5.12
CA GLY A 311 15.56 -5.13 -4.91
C GLY A 311 16.43 -4.36 -3.92
N PHE A 312 16.90 -3.19 -4.35
CA PHE A 312 17.80 -2.32 -3.59
C PHE A 312 17.13 -1.04 -3.15
N ASP A 313 17.39 -0.67 -1.89
CA ASP A 313 16.87 0.55 -1.32
C ASP A 313 17.63 1.70 -1.96
N ASP A 314 16.95 2.33 -2.89
CA ASP A 314 17.54 3.49 -3.51
C ASP A 314 17.73 4.56 -2.42
N ALA A 315 17.00 4.61 -1.26
CA ALA A 315 17.02 5.66 -0.23
C ALA A 315 18.44 6.08 0.18
N ALA A 316 19.32 5.10 0.30
CA ALA A 316 20.74 5.25 0.57
C ALA A 316 21.53 6.00 -0.52
N TYR A 317 21.21 5.77 -1.80
CA TYR A 317 21.93 6.33 -2.94
C TYR A 317 21.70 7.84 -3.15
N ARG A 318 20.49 8.34 -3.34
CA ARG A 318 20.22 9.80 -3.43
C ARG A 318 20.58 10.60 -2.17
N SER A 319 20.57 10.01 -0.96
CA SER A 319 20.88 10.79 0.25
C SER A 319 22.38 10.96 0.47
N ALA A 320 23.17 9.90 0.23
CA ALA A 320 24.60 9.86 0.54
C ALA A 320 25.48 9.30 -0.59
N ARG A 321 24.93 9.08 -1.78
CA ARG A 321 25.59 8.45 -2.96
C ARG A 321 26.16 7.07 -2.67
N ARG A 322 25.63 6.36 -1.68
CA ARG A 322 26.01 4.97 -1.36
C ARG A 322 25.47 4.00 -2.42
N GLN A 323 26.17 2.90 -2.67
CA GLN A 323 25.79 1.88 -3.66
C GLN A 323 25.71 2.41 -5.10
N GLU A 324 26.54 3.40 -5.47
CA GLU A 324 26.56 3.95 -6.83
C GLU A 324 26.82 2.88 -7.90
N ASP A 325 27.63 1.87 -7.59
CA ASP A 325 27.89 0.71 -8.43
C ASP A 325 26.61 -0.06 -8.77
N ILE A 326 25.74 -0.32 -7.77
CA ILE A 326 24.45 -0.99 -7.99
C ILE A 326 23.52 -0.10 -8.83
N HIS A 327 23.46 1.20 -8.54
CA HIS A 327 22.61 2.12 -9.26
C HIS A 327 23.00 2.32 -10.73
N LYS A 328 24.28 2.14 -11.07
CA LYS A 328 24.77 2.15 -12.46
C LYS A 328 24.26 0.99 -13.30
N LEU A 329 23.83 -0.12 -12.67
CA LEU A 329 23.27 -1.28 -13.35
C LEU A 329 21.81 -1.07 -13.80
N ARG A 330 21.16 0.03 -13.38
CA ARG A 330 19.79 0.36 -13.77
C ARG A 330 19.73 0.74 -15.24
N ASN A 331 18.99 -0.03 -16.04
CA ASN A 331 18.72 0.29 -17.43
C ASN A 331 17.31 0.86 -17.64
N LYS A 332 17.22 2.18 -17.67
CA LYS A 332 15.95 2.91 -17.87
C LYS A 332 15.28 2.65 -19.22
N GLN A 333 16.00 2.14 -20.22
CA GLN A 333 15.42 1.84 -21.54
C GLN A 333 14.53 0.59 -21.52
N LEU A 334 14.68 -0.26 -20.49
CA LEU A 334 13.89 -1.47 -20.30
C LEU A 334 12.74 -1.26 -19.31
N GLU A 335 12.63 -0.07 -18.73
CA GLU A 335 11.56 0.32 -17.82
C GLU A 335 10.43 1.00 -18.57
N VAL A 336 9.26 1.11 -17.94
CA VAL A 336 8.11 1.79 -18.52
C VAL A 336 8.43 3.28 -18.69
N PRO A 337 8.43 3.84 -19.93
CA PRO A 337 8.87 5.21 -20.17
C PRO A 337 8.12 6.26 -19.36
N GLU A 338 6.81 6.07 -19.18
CA GLU A 338 5.95 6.94 -18.40
C GLU A 338 6.32 6.95 -16.90
N GLU A 339 6.75 5.81 -16.35
CA GLU A 339 7.22 5.71 -14.97
C GLU A 339 8.57 6.42 -14.79
N VAL A 340 9.48 6.27 -15.76
CA VAL A 340 10.78 6.97 -15.76
C VAL A 340 10.60 8.48 -15.88
N GLU A 341 9.62 8.94 -16.67
CA GLU A 341 9.29 10.36 -16.79
C GLU A 341 8.66 10.91 -15.50
N ALA A 342 7.66 10.21 -14.96
CA ALA A 342 7.02 10.55 -13.69
C ALA A 342 8.01 10.66 -12.54
N GLU A 343 8.99 9.76 -12.52
CA GLU A 343 10.03 9.76 -11.53
C GLU A 343 10.75 11.11 -11.51
N LYS A 344 10.96 11.83 -12.61
CA LYS A 344 11.71 13.11 -12.64
C LYS A 344 11.08 14.20 -11.78
N ASP A 345 9.77 14.18 -11.61
CA ASP A 345 9.00 15.16 -10.84
C ASP A 345 8.59 14.66 -9.45
N GLY A 346 8.90 13.41 -9.12
CA GLY A 346 8.58 12.85 -7.80
C GLY A 346 7.19 12.31 -7.72
N ILE A 347 6.63 12.01 -8.88
CA ILE A 347 5.34 11.35 -9.01
C ILE A 347 5.60 9.85 -8.97
N VAL A 348 4.87 9.14 -8.14
CA VAL A 348 4.85 7.68 -8.18
C VAL A 348 3.77 7.28 -9.15
N TYR A 349 4.19 6.91 -10.36
CA TYR A 349 3.33 6.39 -11.41
C TYR A 349 3.57 4.90 -11.56
N VAL A 350 2.50 4.11 -11.62
CA VAL A 350 2.55 2.69 -11.95
C VAL A 350 1.57 2.47 -13.08
N LYS A 351 2.08 2.03 -14.23
CA LYS A 351 1.22 1.68 -15.37
C LYS A 351 0.53 0.36 -15.07
N LEU A 352 -0.80 0.34 -15.11
CA LEU A 352 -1.59 -0.87 -14.92
C LEU A 352 -1.77 -1.59 -16.26
N GLU A 353 -1.75 -2.91 -16.22
CA GLU A 353 -1.97 -3.77 -17.40
C GLU A 353 -3.45 -3.75 -17.85
N GLY A 354 -3.72 -4.21 -19.08
CA GLY A 354 -5.08 -4.30 -19.62
C GLY A 354 -5.59 -3.04 -20.35
N GLU A 355 -6.90 -2.99 -20.62
CA GLU A 355 -7.55 -1.91 -21.38
C GLU A 355 -8.01 -0.74 -20.49
N GLY A 356 -7.14 -0.26 -19.60
CA GLY A 356 -7.47 0.84 -18.69
C GLY A 356 -7.79 2.14 -19.44
N SER A 357 -9.01 2.65 -19.27
CA SER A 357 -9.53 3.86 -19.95
C SER A 357 -9.58 5.09 -19.05
N ILE A 358 -9.42 4.92 -17.73
CA ILE A 358 -9.44 5.99 -16.74
C ILE A 358 -8.01 6.30 -16.27
N GLY A 359 -7.50 7.48 -16.60
CA GLY A 359 -6.28 7.99 -16.00
C GLY A 359 -6.54 8.49 -14.59
N THR A 360 -5.79 8.05 -13.58
CA THR A 360 -5.97 8.55 -12.19
C THR A 360 -4.88 9.55 -11.83
N LEU A 361 -5.24 10.59 -11.09
CA LEU A 361 -4.32 11.55 -10.46
C LEU A 361 -4.78 11.77 -9.02
N VAL A 362 -4.00 11.29 -8.07
CA VAL A 362 -4.36 11.31 -6.65
C VAL A 362 -3.18 11.78 -5.82
N ASN A 363 -3.44 12.38 -4.65
CA ASN A 363 -2.40 12.68 -3.68
C ASN A 363 -2.48 11.71 -2.49
N GLY A 364 -1.34 11.10 -2.15
CA GLY A 364 -1.22 10.11 -1.08
C GLY A 364 -1.45 8.68 -1.57
N ALA A 365 -0.51 7.81 -1.21
CA ALA A 365 -0.47 6.39 -1.61
C ALA A 365 -1.76 5.62 -1.28
N GLY A 366 -2.20 5.66 -0.02
CA GLY A 366 -3.37 4.91 0.43
C GLY A 366 -4.67 5.38 -0.25
N LEU A 367 -4.81 6.69 -0.47
CA LEU A 367 -5.94 7.24 -1.22
C LEU A 367 -5.89 6.84 -2.70
N ALA A 368 -4.70 6.85 -3.31
CA ALA A 368 -4.51 6.45 -4.70
C ALA A 368 -4.85 4.97 -4.90
N MET A 369 -4.41 4.08 -4.01
CA MET A 369 -4.74 2.66 -4.06
C MET A 369 -6.25 2.45 -3.88
N ASN A 370 -6.83 3.08 -2.85
CA ASN A 370 -8.27 2.97 -2.63
C ASN A 370 -9.10 3.56 -3.79
N THR A 371 -8.63 4.63 -4.44
CA THR A 371 -9.29 5.20 -5.61
C THR A 371 -9.34 4.21 -6.76
N VAL A 372 -8.21 3.54 -7.05
CA VAL A 372 -8.14 2.50 -8.08
C VAL A 372 -9.08 1.34 -7.71
N ASP A 373 -9.00 0.84 -6.47
CA ASP A 373 -9.86 -0.26 -6.00
C ASP A 373 -11.35 0.08 -6.12
N ALA A 374 -11.76 1.24 -5.60
CA ALA A 374 -13.15 1.67 -5.55
C ALA A 374 -13.74 1.94 -6.93
N LEU A 375 -12.94 2.45 -7.89
CA LEU A 375 -13.37 2.58 -9.29
C LEU A 375 -13.53 1.22 -9.95
N THR A 376 -12.60 0.28 -9.73
CA THR A 376 -12.66 -1.07 -10.31
C THR A 376 -13.88 -1.83 -9.78
N ILE A 377 -14.16 -1.76 -8.47
CA ILE A 377 -15.36 -2.35 -7.85
C ILE A 377 -16.66 -1.83 -8.51
N ARG A 378 -16.66 -0.59 -9.01
CA ARG A 378 -17.81 0.04 -9.70
C ARG A 378 -17.82 -0.22 -11.22
N GLY A 379 -16.93 -1.07 -11.73
CA GLY A 379 -16.83 -1.41 -13.15
C GLY A 379 -16.11 -0.37 -14.00
N GLY A 380 -15.24 0.44 -13.38
CA GLY A 380 -14.26 1.26 -14.07
C GLY A 380 -12.96 0.49 -14.38
N HIS A 381 -12.19 0.96 -15.35
CA HIS A 381 -10.89 0.36 -15.71
C HIS A 381 -9.80 1.43 -15.64
N CYS A 382 -9.00 1.41 -14.58
CA CYS A 382 -7.91 2.37 -14.39
C CYS A 382 -6.70 2.02 -15.29
N ALA A 383 -6.16 2.99 -16.01
CA ALA A 383 -4.94 2.84 -16.82
C ALA A 383 -3.66 2.82 -15.97
N ASN A 384 -3.74 3.43 -14.79
CA ASN A 384 -2.61 3.67 -13.92
C ASN A 384 -3.02 3.81 -12.46
N PHE A 385 -2.02 3.67 -11.60
CA PHE A 385 -1.96 4.27 -10.27
C PHE A 385 -1.05 5.50 -10.35
N LEU A 386 -1.43 6.60 -9.72
CA LEU A 386 -0.59 7.81 -9.63
C LEU A 386 -0.77 8.49 -8.29
N ASP A 387 0.33 8.60 -7.55
CA ASP A 387 0.46 9.41 -6.35
C ASP A 387 1.39 10.60 -6.63
N THR A 388 0.86 11.82 -6.61
CA THR A 388 1.65 13.06 -6.78
C THR A 388 2.55 13.36 -5.58
N GLY A 389 2.44 12.59 -4.50
CA GLY A 389 3.05 12.85 -3.20
C GLY A 389 2.29 13.89 -2.40
N GLY A 390 2.80 14.22 -1.21
CA GLY A 390 2.15 15.14 -0.26
C GLY A 390 2.06 16.61 -0.68
N LYS A 391 2.43 16.97 -1.92
CA LYS A 391 2.33 18.32 -2.46
C LYS A 391 1.85 18.26 -3.92
N ALA A 392 0.56 18.53 -4.14
CA ALA A 392 -0.01 18.72 -5.48
C ALA A 392 0.18 20.20 -5.89
N THR A 393 1.37 20.56 -6.38
CA THR A 393 1.63 21.90 -6.94
C THR A 393 1.14 21.96 -8.39
N SER A 394 0.99 23.16 -8.94
CA SER A 394 0.57 23.35 -10.33
C SER A 394 1.52 22.65 -11.32
N GLU A 395 2.82 22.63 -11.03
CA GLU A 395 3.84 21.96 -11.85
C GLU A 395 3.68 20.44 -11.80
N THR A 396 3.50 19.85 -10.61
CA THR A 396 3.34 18.39 -10.50
C THR A 396 2.02 17.92 -11.11
N VAL A 397 0.95 18.71 -10.99
CA VAL A 397 -0.33 18.46 -11.68
C VAL A 397 -0.16 18.51 -13.21
N LYS A 398 0.56 19.51 -13.73
CA LYS A 398 0.82 19.64 -15.18
C LYS A 398 1.67 18.49 -15.72
N SER A 399 2.70 18.09 -14.99
CA SER A 399 3.51 16.92 -15.35
C SER A 399 2.69 15.62 -15.30
N ALA A 400 1.86 15.44 -14.26
CA ALA A 400 0.96 14.29 -14.15
C ALA A 400 0.02 14.21 -15.36
N PHE A 401 -0.62 15.31 -15.76
CA PHE A 401 -1.45 15.31 -16.98
C PHE A 401 -0.66 14.96 -18.24
N ARG A 402 0.57 15.47 -18.41
CA ARG A 402 1.42 15.10 -19.55
C ARG A 402 1.68 13.59 -19.61
N ILE A 403 1.96 12.98 -18.46
CA ILE A 403 2.20 11.53 -18.34
C ILE A 403 0.92 10.76 -18.69
N LEU A 404 -0.22 11.13 -18.10
CA LEU A 404 -1.51 10.49 -18.38
C LEU A 404 -1.92 10.58 -19.85
N LEU A 405 -1.70 11.73 -20.49
CA LEU A 405 -2.01 11.96 -21.90
C LEU A 405 -1.06 11.24 -22.87
N SER A 406 0.09 10.77 -22.39
CA SER A 406 1.01 9.95 -23.20
C SER A 406 0.52 8.51 -23.39
N ASP A 407 -0.38 8.04 -22.52
CA ASP A 407 -1.01 6.72 -22.65
C ASP A 407 -2.27 6.82 -23.54
N PRO A 408 -2.26 6.25 -24.76
CA PRO A 408 -3.37 6.36 -25.70
C PRO A 408 -4.66 5.66 -25.23
N ARG A 409 -4.55 4.80 -24.20
CA ARG A 409 -5.70 4.11 -23.60
C ARG A 409 -6.56 5.08 -22.79
N VAL A 410 -5.99 6.14 -22.21
CA VAL A 410 -6.69 7.10 -21.36
C VAL A 410 -7.73 7.89 -22.16
N LYS A 411 -9.01 7.70 -21.83
CA LYS A 411 -10.18 8.39 -22.43
C LYS A 411 -10.80 9.44 -21.51
N ALA A 412 -10.67 9.26 -20.20
CA ALA A 412 -11.10 10.22 -19.20
C ALA A 412 -10.10 10.25 -18.03
N ILE A 413 -9.95 11.40 -17.35
CA ILE A 413 -9.04 11.52 -16.20
C ILE A 413 -9.82 11.80 -14.92
N PHE A 414 -9.53 11.03 -13.87
CA PHE A 414 -10.06 11.21 -12.53
C PHE A 414 -9.02 11.87 -11.63
N VAL A 415 -9.31 13.08 -11.18
CA VAL A 415 -8.52 13.79 -10.18
C VAL A 415 -9.22 13.67 -8.85
N ASN A 416 -8.63 12.96 -7.89
CA ASN A 416 -9.17 12.81 -6.54
C ASN A 416 -8.15 13.36 -5.55
N ILE A 417 -8.35 14.57 -5.05
CA ILE A 417 -7.38 15.25 -4.18
C ILE A 417 -8.03 15.64 -2.85
N PHE A 418 -7.40 15.21 -1.76
CA PHE A 418 -7.66 15.75 -0.43
C PHE A 418 -6.60 16.80 -0.12
N GLY A 419 -7.00 18.07 -0.15
CA GLY A 419 -6.10 19.22 -0.03
C GLY A 419 -5.21 19.14 1.21
N GLY A 420 -5.73 18.65 2.34
CA GLY A 420 -4.97 18.54 3.58
C GLY A 420 -4.36 19.89 3.96
N LEU A 421 -3.04 20.04 3.79
CA LEU A 421 -2.31 21.30 3.98
C LEU A 421 -2.44 22.29 2.80
N THR A 422 -2.69 21.79 1.60
CA THR A 422 -2.85 22.59 0.37
C THR A 422 -4.31 23.01 0.22
N ARG A 423 -4.55 24.29 -0.09
CA ARG A 423 -5.91 24.82 -0.25
C ARG A 423 -6.50 24.40 -1.61
N SER A 424 -7.76 24.00 -1.63
CA SER A 424 -8.39 23.37 -2.80
C SER A 424 -8.51 24.30 -4.01
N GLU A 425 -8.61 25.61 -3.80
CA GLU A 425 -8.63 26.60 -4.89
C GLU A 425 -7.28 26.71 -5.61
N MET A 426 -6.15 26.51 -4.91
CA MET A 426 -4.83 26.51 -5.55
C MET A 426 -4.67 25.27 -6.43
N ILE A 427 -5.20 24.13 -5.97
CA ILE A 427 -5.24 22.89 -6.75
C ILE A 427 -6.15 23.06 -7.97
N ALA A 428 -7.35 23.64 -7.79
CA ALA A 428 -8.28 23.93 -8.87
C ALA A 428 -7.66 24.86 -9.93
N GLU A 429 -6.98 25.92 -9.50
CA GLU A 429 -6.24 26.82 -10.39
C GLU A 429 -5.17 26.06 -11.18
N GLY A 430 -4.36 25.24 -10.53
CA GLY A 430 -3.35 24.40 -11.17
C GLY A 430 -3.94 23.45 -12.21
N ILE A 431 -5.08 22.83 -11.93
CA ILE A 431 -5.80 21.97 -12.88
C ILE A 431 -6.28 22.76 -14.09
N ILE A 432 -6.93 23.91 -13.88
CA ILE A 432 -7.46 24.77 -14.96
C ILE A 432 -6.33 25.26 -15.86
N MET A 433 -5.23 25.72 -15.26
CA MET A 433 -4.05 26.17 -15.99
C MET A 433 -3.44 25.03 -16.81
N ALA A 434 -3.21 23.87 -16.20
CA ALA A 434 -2.63 22.74 -16.91
C ALA A 434 -3.52 22.26 -18.06
N PHE A 435 -4.85 22.25 -17.87
CA PHE A 435 -5.81 21.89 -18.90
C PHE A 435 -5.68 22.80 -20.13
N ARG A 436 -5.61 24.12 -19.91
CA ARG A 436 -5.45 25.12 -20.98
C ARG A 436 -4.09 25.02 -21.65
N ASP A 437 -3.03 24.97 -20.86
CA ASP A 437 -1.64 24.96 -21.34
C ASP A 437 -1.33 23.73 -22.19
N LEU A 438 -1.88 22.58 -21.84
CA LEU A 438 -1.69 21.32 -22.56
C LEU A 438 -2.69 21.14 -23.72
N GLY A 439 -3.64 22.07 -23.89
CA GLY A 439 -4.69 21.97 -24.92
C GLY A 439 -5.53 20.71 -24.79
N MET A 440 -5.87 20.32 -23.56
CA MET A 440 -6.53 19.05 -23.26
C MET A 440 -7.91 18.96 -23.91
N LYS A 441 -8.24 17.76 -24.39
CA LYS A 441 -9.57 17.41 -24.94
C LYS A 441 -10.25 16.28 -24.17
N VAL A 442 -9.45 15.47 -23.49
CA VAL A 442 -9.91 14.38 -22.62
C VAL A 442 -10.67 15.01 -21.44
N PRO A 443 -11.92 14.59 -21.17
CA PRO A 443 -12.68 15.12 -20.05
C PRO A 443 -12.03 14.75 -18.71
N VAL A 444 -12.16 15.65 -17.74
CA VAL A 444 -11.62 15.46 -16.39
C VAL A 444 -12.74 15.55 -15.36
N VAL A 445 -12.83 14.55 -14.50
CA VAL A 445 -13.68 14.58 -13.32
C VAL A 445 -12.80 14.86 -12.11
N VAL A 446 -13.16 15.88 -11.34
CA VAL A 446 -12.38 16.39 -10.22
C VAL A 446 -13.19 16.25 -8.93
N ARG A 447 -12.63 15.56 -7.95
CA ARG A 447 -13.09 15.55 -6.57
C ARG A 447 -12.06 16.25 -5.69
N LEU A 448 -12.44 17.38 -5.11
CA LEU A 448 -11.61 18.18 -4.20
C LEU A 448 -12.25 18.17 -2.82
N ARG A 449 -11.50 17.71 -1.81
CA ARG A 449 -11.90 17.79 -0.41
C ARG A 449 -10.87 18.57 0.42
N GLY A 450 -11.31 19.31 1.42
CA GLY A 450 -10.46 20.02 2.39
C GLY A 450 -10.71 21.53 2.44
N THR A 451 -9.69 22.29 2.84
CA THR A 451 -9.81 23.75 3.00
C THR A 451 -10.22 24.40 1.67
N ASN A 452 -11.25 25.25 1.71
CA ASN A 452 -11.78 25.98 0.56
C ASN A 452 -12.27 25.08 -0.60
N GLU A 453 -12.74 23.86 -0.30
CA GLU A 453 -13.29 22.93 -1.30
C GLU A 453 -14.41 23.56 -2.15
N GLU A 454 -15.39 24.24 -1.52
CA GLU A 454 -16.48 24.92 -2.22
C GLU A 454 -15.98 25.94 -3.26
N LEU A 455 -14.96 26.73 -2.89
CA LEU A 455 -14.35 27.72 -3.78
C LEU A 455 -13.63 27.04 -4.95
N GLY A 456 -12.85 25.99 -4.69
CA GLY A 456 -12.17 25.22 -5.74
C GLY A 456 -13.14 24.57 -6.71
N GLN A 457 -14.24 23.99 -6.21
CA GLN A 457 -15.30 23.40 -7.04
C GLN A 457 -16.00 24.47 -7.89
N LYS A 458 -16.29 25.65 -7.32
CA LYS A 458 -16.85 26.78 -8.07
C LYS A 458 -15.93 27.25 -9.20
N MET A 459 -14.63 27.37 -8.93
CA MET A 459 -13.64 27.73 -9.96
C MET A 459 -13.62 26.75 -11.13
N ILE A 460 -13.71 25.45 -10.85
CA ILE A 460 -13.79 24.41 -11.88
C ILE A 460 -15.08 24.55 -12.70
N ALA A 461 -16.23 24.72 -12.04
CA ALA A 461 -17.52 24.86 -12.70
C ALA A 461 -17.61 26.12 -13.60
N GLU A 462 -17.02 27.23 -13.16
CA GLU A 462 -17.02 28.50 -13.90
C GLU A 462 -15.96 28.56 -15.02
N SER A 463 -15.06 27.57 -15.09
CA SER A 463 -13.94 27.55 -16.05
C SER A 463 -14.36 27.42 -17.53
N LYS A 464 -15.59 26.95 -17.79
CA LYS A 464 -16.14 26.61 -19.12
C LYS A 464 -15.32 25.55 -19.89
N LEU A 465 -14.48 24.80 -19.19
CA LEU A 465 -13.72 23.67 -19.72
C LEU A 465 -14.51 22.37 -19.49
N PRO A 466 -14.19 21.24 -20.17
CA PRO A 466 -14.78 19.93 -19.89
C PRO A 466 -14.22 19.33 -18.59
N LEU A 467 -14.38 20.08 -17.50
CA LEU A 467 -14.02 19.74 -16.13
C LEU A 467 -15.31 19.60 -15.33
N HIS A 468 -15.46 18.50 -14.60
CA HIS A 468 -16.65 18.22 -13.79
C HIS A 468 -16.26 18.08 -12.32
N ALA A 469 -16.72 18.99 -11.47
CA ALA A 469 -16.43 18.97 -10.04
C ALA A 469 -17.55 18.25 -9.26
N PHE A 470 -17.18 17.39 -8.32
CA PHE A 470 -18.10 16.67 -7.43
C PHE A 470 -17.59 16.66 -6.00
N ASP A 471 -18.53 16.60 -5.05
CA ASP A 471 -18.22 16.38 -3.63
C ASP A 471 -18.19 14.88 -3.28
N SER A 472 -19.25 14.15 -3.67
CA SER A 472 -19.39 12.72 -3.42
C SER A 472 -18.51 11.89 -4.35
N PHE A 473 -17.83 10.89 -3.80
CA PHE A 473 -17.08 9.91 -4.57
C PHE A 473 -18.01 9.04 -5.43
N GLU A 474 -19.17 8.65 -4.92
CA GLU A 474 -20.17 7.88 -5.66
C GLU A 474 -20.60 8.61 -6.94
N GLU A 475 -20.91 9.90 -6.88
CA GLU A 475 -21.28 10.68 -8.06
C GLU A 475 -20.10 10.87 -9.02
N ALA A 476 -18.92 11.19 -8.48
CA ALA A 476 -17.72 11.41 -9.27
C ALA A 476 -17.28 10.13 -10.01
N SER A 477 -17.33 8.98 -9.32
CA SER A 477 -17.01 7.66 -9.86
C SER A 477 -18.00 7.23 -10.95
N ALA A 478 -19.30 7.41 -10.72
CA ALA A 478 -20.31 7.16 -11.75
C ALA A 478 -20.07 8.02 -13.00
N LYS A 479 -19.75 9.32 -12.80
CA LYS A 479 -19.47 10.23 -13.91
C LYS A 479 -18.23 9.82 -14.69
N ILE A 480 -17.10 9.56 -14.03
CA ILE A 480 -15.86 9.22 -14.74
C ILE A 480 -16.00 7.90 -15.52
N ILE A 481 -16.64 6.88 -14.94
CA ILE A 481 -16.88 5.60 -15.62
C ILE A 481 -17.77 5.78 -16.84
N SER A 482 -18.77 6.65 -16.76
CA SER A 482 -19.58 6.99 -17.94
C SER A 482 -18.76 7.70 -19.02
N LEU A 483 -17.87 8.63 -18.63
CA LEU A 483 -17.04 9.37 -19.59
C LEU A 483 -15.96 8.50 -20.24
N SER A 484 -15.45 7.48 -19.55
CA SER A 484 -14.38 6.63 -20.06
C SER A 484 -14.83 5.58 -21.07
N ARG A 485 -16.14 5.41 -21.26
CA ARG A 485 -16.77 4.48 -22.22
C ARG A 485 -17.16 5.15 -23.54
N MET A 486 -17.06 6.48 -23.62
CA MET A 486 -17.27 7.26 -24.85
C MET A 486 -15.98 7.33 -25.65
#